data_AF-A0A8T5TC46-F1
#
_entry.id   AF-A0A8T5TC46-F1
#
_cell.length_a   1.000
_cell.length_b   1.000
_cell.length_c   1.000
_cell.angle_alpha   90.00
_cell.angle_beta   90.00
_cell.angle_gamma   90.00
#
_symmetry.space_group_name_H-M   'P 1'
#
loop_
_entity.id
_entity.type
_entity.pdbx_description
1 polymer ?
#
loop_
_entity_poly.entity_id
_entity_poly.type
_entity_poly.pdbx_seq_one_letter_code
_entity_poly.pdbx_strand_id
1 'polypeptide(L)'
;SQSIDYNVEVVDIIEDFNEKVEYFMVAKGIPQENISEFTFSHDTESKDIEIIIPKMFLFQNLTYVKFGLAMDLQTHMADDINNVKFIEIYEKMPMPTAALDSIEQKVGEFEKEQDDSEEEQ
;
A
#
# COMPACT_ATOMS: atom_id res chain seq x y z
N SER A 1 -35.67 -34.31 -5.10
CA SER A 1 -34.98 -33.41 -4.17
C SER A 1 -34.06 -34.29 -3.33
N GLN A 2 -32.77 -34.02 -3.30
CA GLN A 2 -31.83 -34.67 -2.39
C GLN A 2 -31.62 -33.70 -1.20
N SER A 3 -31.80 -34.22 0.01
CA SER A 3 -31.52 -33.52 1.26
C SER A 3 -30.05 -33.73 1.62
N ILE A 4 -29.35 -32.68 2.02
CA ILE A 4 -28.00 -32.76 2.59
C ILE A 4 -28.09 -32.25 4.03
N ASP A 5 -27.72 -33.09 4.98
CA ASP A 5 -27.66 -32.75 6.40
C ASP A 5 -26.21 -32.44 6.77
N TYR A 6 -25.97 -31.26 7.35
CA TYR A 6 -24.66 -30.82 7.82
C TYR A 6 -24.59 -30.90 9.34
N ASN A 7 -23.47 -31.39 9.86
CA ASN A 7 -23.12 -31.23 11.27
C ASN A 7 -22.10 -30.08 11.36
N VAL A 8 -22.48 -28.97 12.00
CA VAL A 8 -21.65 -27.77 12.13
C VAL A 8 -21.21 -27.66 13.58
N GLU A 9 -19.90 -27.54 13.79
CA GLU A 9 -19.27 -27.35 15.10
C GLU A 9 -18.42 -26.09 15.07
N VAL A 10 -18.50 -25.29 16.14
CA VAL A 10 -17.65 -24.10 16.32
C VAL A 10 -16.35 -24.56 16.97
N VAL A 11 -15.27 -24.50 16.21
CA VAL A 11 -13.94 -24.95 16.67
C VAL A 11 -13.12 -23.85 17.32
N ASP A 12 -13.40 -22.58 16.98
CA ASP A 12 -12.65 -21.43 17.48
C ASP A 12 -13.43 -20.11 17.33
N ILE A 13 -13.07 -19.09 18.11
CA ILE A 13 -13.61 -17.73 18.06
C ILE A 13 -12.43 -16.74 18.08
N ILE A 14 -12.30 -15.95 17.03
CA ILE A 14 -11.27 -14.91 16.92
C ILE A 14 -11.73 -13.67 17.69
N GLU A 15 -11.07 -13.35 18.80
CA GLU A 15 -11.40 -12.18 19.64
C GLU A 15 -10.40 -11.03 19.48
N ASP A 16 -9.12 -11.33 19.26
CA ASP A 16 -8.07 -10.33 19.15
C ASP A 16 -8.26 -9.42 17.93
N PHE A 17 -7.97 -8.13 18.11
CA PHE A 17 -8.16 -7.12 17.07
C PHE A 17 -7.29 -7.39 15.85
N ASN A 18 -6.00 -7.71 16.06
CA ASN A 18 -5.07 -7.94 14.95
C ASN A 18 -5.45 -9.23 14.23
N GLU A 19 -5.74 -10.30 14.96
CA GLU A 19 -6.17 -11.58 14.36
C GLU A 19 -7.44 -11.42 13.51
N LYS A 20 -8.39 -10.57 13.91
CA LYS A 20 -9.57 -10.22 13.09
C LYS A 20 -9.18 -9.50 11.81
N VAL A 21 -8.29 -8.51 11.89
CA VAL A 21 -7.79 -7.79 10.70
C VAL A 21 -7.09 -8.76 9.75
N GLU A 22 -6.21 -9.63 10.27
CA GLU A 22 -5.52 -10.65 9.48
C GLU A 22 -6.51 -11.60 8.81
N TYR A 23 -7.51 -12.09 9.54
CA TYR A 23 -8.57 -12.95 9.01
C TYR A 23 -9.25 -12.30 7.79
N PHE A 24 -9.65 -11.04 7.90
CA PHE A 24 -10.30 -10.36 6.78
C PHE A 24 -9.34 -10.13 5.61
N MET A 25 -8.06 -9.88 5.86
CA MET A 25 -7.07 -9.78 4.78
C MET A 25 -6.92 -11.09 4.00
N VAL A 26 -6.82 -12.22 4.70
CA VAL A 26 -6.79 -13.56 4.07
C VAL A 26 -8.06 -13.80 3.28
N ALA A 27 -9.22 -13.47 3.86
CA ALA A 27 -10.52 -13.63 3.20
C ALA A 27 -10.64 -12.79 1.92
N LYS A 28 -9.90 -11.68 1.80
CA LYS A 28 -9.82 -10.87 0.56
C LYS A 28 -8.72 -11.32 -0.40
N GLY A 29 -8.06 -12.44 -0.13
CA GLY A 29 -7.10 -13.05 -1.04
C GLY A 29 -5.67 -12.56 -0.87
N ILE A 30 -5.33 -11.89 0.23
CA ILE A 30 -3.93 -11.67 0.61
C ILE A 30 -3.37 -12.99 1.19
N PRO A 31 -2.29 -13.56 0.63
CA PRO A 31 -1.69 -14.76 1.19
C PRO A 31 -1.21 -14.52 2.64
N GLN A 32 -1.36 -15.53 3.51
CA GLN A 32 -1.00 -15.43 4.94
C GLN A 32 0.46 -14.99 5.12
N GLU A 33 1.37 -15.55 4.31
CA GLU A 33 2.80 -15.26 4.32
C GLU A 33 3.14 -13.81 3.94
N ASN A 34 2.20 -13.08 3.32
CA ASN A 34 2.38 -11.68 2.94
C ASN A 34 1.79 -10.69 3.94
N ILE A 35 1.01 -11.14 4.93
CA ILE A 35 0.34 -10.23 5.89
C ILE A 35 1.36 -9.42 6.68
N SER A 36 2.45 -10.06 7.12
CA SER A 36 3.51 -9.41 7.90
C SER A 36 4.25 -8.31 7.16
N GLU A 37 4.12 -8.24 5.82
CA GLU A 37 4.72 -7.17 5.01
C GLU A 37 3.90 -5.88 5.09
N PHE A 38 2.60 -5.97 5.41
CA PHE A 38 1.74 -4.82 5.61
C PHE A 38 2.04 -4.18 6.96
N THR A 39 2.09 -2.85 7.00
CA THR A 39 2.23 -2.10 8.25
C THR A 39 0.90 -1.51 8.64
N PHE A 40 0.51 -1.73 9.89
CA PHE A 40 -0.76 -1.26 10.46
C PHE A 40 -0.50 -0.24 11.56
N SER A 41 -1.34 0.78 11.60
CA SER A 41 -1.47 1.68 12.74
C SER A 41 -2.95 1.85 13.04
N HIS A 42 -3.33 1.73 14.31
CA HIS A 42 -4.71 1.95 14.76
C HIS A 42 -4.70 3.05 15.82
N ASP A 43 -5.41 4.12 15.53
CA ASP A 43 -5.70 5.17 16.49
C ASP A 43 -7.05 4.86 17.15
N THR A 44 -7.01 4.53 18.44
CA THR A 44 -8.19 4.15 19.21
C THR A 44 -9.10 5.34 19.56
N GLU A 45 -8.60 6.57 19.52
CA GLU A 45 -9.39 7.77 19.80
C GLU A 45 -10.25 8.14 18.58
N SER A 46 -9.62 8.27 17.41
CA SER A 46 -10.33 8.56 16.16
C SER A 46 -11.02 7.33 15.56
N LYS A 47 -10.59 6.13 15.97
CA LYS A 47 -10.96 4.83 15.39
C LYS A 47 -10.55 4.71 13.93
N ASP A 48 -9.43 5.31 13.57
CA ASP A 48 -8.84 5.20 12.25
C ASP A 48 -7.84 4.06 12.23
N ILE A 49 -7.95 3.17 11.24
CA ILE A 49 -6.89 2.22 10.91
C ILE A 49 -6.19 2.66 9.63
N GLU A 50 -4.87 2.74 9.68
CA GLU A 50 -3.99 3.05 8.57
C GLU A 50 -3.23 1.79 8.16
N ILE A 51 -3.33 1.46 6.88
CA ILE A 51 -2.74 0.26 6.27
C ILE A 51 -1.78 0.72 5.18
N ILE A 52 -0.48 0.56 5.43
CA ILE A 52 0.56 0.85 4.44
C ILE A 52 0.69 -0.35 3.51
N ILE A 53 0.46 -0.10 2.22
CA ILE A 53 0.54 -1.12 1.18
C ILE A 53 2.02 -1.40 0.86
N PRO A 54 2.48 -2.66 0.93
CA PRO A 54 3.85 -3.01 0.60
C PRO A 54 4.14 -2.75 -0.88
N LYS A 55 5.39 -2.38 -1.19
CA LYS A 55 5.81 -2.01 -2.56
C LYS A 55 5.47 -3.06 -3.61
N MET A 56 5.55 -4.35 -3.26
CA MET A 56 5.24 -5.46 -4.17
C MET A 56 3.78 -5.48 -4.66
N PHE A 57 2.87 -4.81 -3.96
CA PHE A 57 1.46 -4.72 -4.32
C PHE A 57 1.07 -3.42 -5.05
N LEU A 58 1.94 -2.40 -5.10
CA LEU A 58 1.62 -1.07 -5.66
C LEU A 58 1.28 -1.07 -7.15
N PHE A 59 1.71 -2.09 -7.89
CA PHE A 59 1.46 -2.23 -9.32
C PHE A 59 0.38 -3.28 -9.64
N GLN A 60 -0.25 -3.84 -8.60
CA GLN A 60 -1.38 -4.76 -8.73
C GLN A 60 -2.69 -3.97 -8.60
N ASN A 61 -3.76 -4.43 -9.26
CA ASN A 61 -5.07 -3.82 -9.07
C ASN A 61 -5.69 -4.28 -7.73
N LEU A 62 -5.38 -3.56 -6.66
CA LEU A 62 -5.90 -3.82 -5.31
C LEU A 62 -7.25 -3.17 -5.02
N THR A 63 -7.88 -2.53 -6.00
CA THR A 63 -9.09 -1.71 -5.77
C THR A 63 -10.19 -2.48 -5.05
N TYR A 64 -10.51 -3.69 -5.53
CA TYR A 64 -11.55 -4.54 -4.92
C TYR A 64 -11.13 -5.10 -3.56
N VAL A 65 -9.84 -5.40 -3.37
CA VAL A 65 -9.30 -5.83 -2.07
C VAL A 65 -9.46 -4.71 -1.05
N LYS A 66 -9.07 -3.48 -1.40
CA LYS A 66 -9.19 -2.30 -0.51
C LYS A 66 -10.63 -2.01 -0.11
N PHE A 67 -11.53 -1.92 -1.09
CA PHE A 67 -12.94 -1.65 -0.79
C PHE A 67 -13.60 -2.78 -0.02
N GLY A 68 -13.34 -4.04 -0.41
CA GLY A 68 -13.88 -5.20 0.29
C GLY A 68 -13.37 -5.29 1.73
N LEU A 69 -12.07 -5.08 1.94
CA LEU A 69 -11.46 -5.10 3.27
C LEU A 69 -12.02 -3.97 4.13
N ALA A 70 -12.09 -2.74 3.60
CA ALA A 70 -12.65 -1.62 4.35
C ALA A 70 -14.10 -1.89 4.77
N MET A 71 -14.91 -2.42 3.86
CA MET A 71 -16.31 -2.76 4.15
C MET A 71 -16.42 -3.82 5.25
N ASP A 72 -15.63 -4.90 5.17
CA ASP A 72 -15.65 -5.95 6.21
C ASP A 72 -15.23 -5.40 7.58
N LEU A 73 -14.13 -4.64 7.63
CA LEU A 73 -13.65 -4.05 8.88
C LEU A 73 -14.67 -3.09 9.48
N GLN A 74 -15.25 -2.20 8.68
CA GLN A 74 -16.28 -1.24 9.16
C GLN A 74 -17.62 -1.92 9.48
N THR A 75 -17.90 -3.10 8.94
CA THR A 75 -19.15 -3.84 9.24
C THR A 75 -19.01 -4.70 10.49
N HIS A 76 -17.89 -5.39 10.64
CA HIS A 76 -17.69 -6.40 11.68
C HIS A 76 -16.89 -5.89 12.88
N MET A 77 -16.22 -4.74 12.75
CA MET A 77 -15.42 -4.10 13.79
C MET A 77 -15.82 -2.63 13.98
N ALA A 78 -17.10 -2.30 13.72
CA ALA A 78 -17.63 -0.94 13.77
C ALA A 78 -17.44 -0.24 15.13
N ASP A 79 -17.37 -1.03 16.22
CA ASP A 79 -17.12 -0.51 17.56
C ASP A 79 -15.68 0.00 17.72
N ASP A 80 -14.74 -0.45 16.89
CA ASP A 80 -13.31 -0.13 17.00
C ASP A 80 -12.77 0.66 15.79
N ILE A 81 -13.46 0.59 14.64
CA ILE A 81 -13.00 1.15 13.35
C ILE A 81 -14.12 1.98 12.71
N ASN A 82 -13.89 3.28 12.64
CA ASN A 82 -14.73 4.22 11.89
C ASN A 82 -14.23 4.39 10.45
N ASN A 83 -12.92 4.52 10.24
CA ASN A 83 -12.32 4.78 8.94
C ASN A 83 -11.15 3.84 8.66
N VAL A 84 -11.02 3.44 7.39
CA VAL A 84 -9.92 2.63 6.89
C VAL A 84 -9.16 3.43 5.84
N LYS A 85 -7.87 3.67 6.06
CA LYS A 85 -7.00 4.44 5.15
C LYS A 85 -5.95 3.52 4.56
N PHE A 86 -5.81 3.53 3.24
CA PHE A 86 -4.76 2.81 2.54
C PHE A 86 -3.69 3.79 2.07
N ILE A 87 -2.44 3.54 2.45
CA ILE A 87 -1.30 4.41 2.12
C ILE A 87 -0.41 3.70 1.11
N GLU A 88 -0.23 4.31 -0.06
CA GLU A 88 0.66 3.82 -1.12
C GLU A 88 1.87 4.75 -1.25
N ILE A 89 3.06 4.22 -1.03
CA ILE A 89 4.30 5.00 -1.02
C ILE A 89 5.08 4.74 -2.31
N TYR A 90 5.08 5.73 -3.20
CA TYR A 90 5.89 5.71 -4.43
C TYR A 90 7.20 6.45 -4.21
N GLU A 91 8.30 5.70 -4.07
CA GLU A 91 9.63 6.28 -3.98
C GLU A 91 10.10 6.79 -5.34
N LYS A 92 10.78 7.94 -5.34
CA LYS A 92 11.48 8.42 -6.54
C LYS A 92 12.54 7.39 -6.93
N MET A 93 12.54 6.97 -8.20
CA MET A 93 13.62 6.16 -8.70
C MET A 93 14.95 6.91 -8.50
N PRO A 94 16.00 6.25 -8.00
CA PRO A 94 17.31 6.87 -7.94
C PRO A 94 17.68 7.34 -9.35
N MET A 95 18.02 8.61 -9.51
CA MET A 95 18.49 9.10 -10.81
C MET A 95 19.72 8.29 -11.21
N PRO A 96 19.81 7.83 -12.47
CA PRO A 96 21.05 7.28 -12.97
C PRO A 96 22.13 8.35 -12.80
N THR A 97 23.22 8.02 -12.12
CA THR A 97 24.34 8.94 -11.88
C THR A 97 24.87 9.54 -13.20
N ALA A 98 24.84 8.75 -14.27
CA ALA A 98 25.23 9.17 -15.63
C ALA A 98 24.40 10.32 -16.22
N ALA A 99 23.15 10.52 -15.75
CA ALA A 99 22.33 11.63 -16.21
C ALA A 99 22.79 12.97 -15.61
N LEU A 100 23.37 12.96 -14.40
CA LEU A 100 23.90 14.17 -13.77
C LEU A 100 25.16 14.65 -14.48
N ASP A 101 26.09 13.75 -14.79
CA ASP A 101 27.31 14.07 -15.53
C ASP A 101 27.01 14.63 -16.93
N SER A 102 26.00 14.09 -17.61
CA SER A 102 25.60 14.58 -18.94
C SER A 102 24.88 15.93 -18.90
N ILE A 103 24.15 16.24 -17.82
CA ILE A 103 23.51 17.56 -17.64
C ILE A 103 24.59 18.60 -17.31
N GLU A 104 25.53 18.29 -16.42
CA GLU A 104 26.64 19.18 -16.09
C GLU A 104 27.53 19.46 -17.30
N GLN A 105 27.82 18.44 -18.13
CA GLN A 105 28.52 18.63 -19.40
C GLN A 105 27.75 19.53 -20.36
N LYS A 106 26.44 19.30 -20.53
CA LYS A 106 25.61 20.12 -21.44
C LYS A 106 25.47 21.56 -20.97
N VAL A 107 25.38 21.81 -19.67
CA VAL A 107 25.33 23.17 -19.11
C VAL A 107 26.67 23.88 -19.34
N GLY A 108 27.79 23.20 -19.08
CA GLY A 108 29.12 23.78 -19.32
C GLY A 108 29.46 24.02 -20.80
N GLU A 109 28.95 23.18 -21.71
CA GLU A 109 29.06 23.41 -23.16
C GLU A 109 28.23 24.62 -23.61
N PHE A 110 27.02 24.80 -23.06
CA PHE A 110 26.15 25.93 -23.39
C PHE A 110 26.71 27.28 -22.89
N GLU A 111 27.33 27.29 -21.71
CA GLU A 111 28.00 28.48 -21.17
C GLU A 111 29.23 28.86 -21.99
N LYS A 112 30.02 27.88 -22.45
CA LYS A 112 31.16 28.15 -23.35
C LYS A 112 30.74 28.65 -24.72
N GLU A 113 29.69 28.08 -25.31
CA GLU A 113 29.15 28.57 -26.58
C GLU A 113 28.62 30.01 -26.47
N GLN A 114 28.09 30.42 -25.31
CA GLN A 114 27.70 31.81 -25.07
C GLN A 114 28.89 32.75 -24.92
N ASP A 115 29.94 32.35 -24.21
CA ASP A 115 31.15 33.15 -24.00
C ASP A 115 31.90 33.38 -25.33
N ASP A 116 32.08 32.32 -26.13
CA ASP A 116 32.73 32.40 -27.45
C ASP A 116 31.90 33.24 -28.46
N SER A 117 30.57 33.31 -28.29
CA SER A 117 29.67 34.12 -29.12
C SER A 117 29.67 35.61 -28.77
N GLU A 118 30.06 35.97 -27.55
CA GLU A 118 30.17 37.36 -27.08
C GLU A 118 31.56 37.97 -27.33
N GLU A 119 32.62 37.15 -27.44
CA GLU A 119 33.98 37.62 -27.78
C GLU A 119 34.22 37.83 -29.30
N GLU A 120 33.35 37.33 -30.18
CA GLU A 120 33.45 37.50 -31.66
C GLU A 120 32.63 38.68 -32.23
N GLN A 121 32.09 39.60 -31.41
CA GLN A 121 31.42 40.85 -31.85
C GLN A 121 32.28 42.10 -31.64
#